data_AF-A0A670KDV1-F1
#
_entry.id   AF-A0A670KDV1-F1
#
_cell.length_a   1.000
_cell.length_b   1.000
_cell.length_c   1.000
_cell.angle_alpha   90.00
_cell.angle_beta   90.00
_cell.angle_gamma   90.00
#
_symmetry.space_group_name_H-M   'P 1'
#
loop_
_entity.id
_entity.type
_entity.pdbx_description
1 polymer ?
#
loop_
_entity_poly.entity_id
_entity_poly.type
_entity_poly.pdbx_seq_one_letter_code
_entity_poly.pdbx_strand_id
1 'polypeptide(L)'
;VRGGITMKLLLGISALAFLMQAATPLKICAFNIQSFGDSKLSNEGISEIIVKILSRYDIALVQEVRDADLSAVSELLERLNR
;
A
#
# COMPACT_ATOMS: atom_id res chain seq x y z
N VAL A 1 -2.76 -43.58 23.44
CA VAL A 1 -2.83 -42.22 24.01
C VAL A 1 -1.81 -41.26 23.38
N ARG A 2 -0.50 -41.59 23.32
CA ARG A 2 0.54 -40.70 22.75
C ARG A 2 0.34 -40.28 21.27
N GLY A 3 -0.04 -41.19 20.37
CA GLY A 3 -0.24 -40.86 18.94
C GLY A 3 -1.40 -39.90 18.62
N GLY A 4 -2.43 -39.87 19.47
CA GLY A 4 -3.55 -38.94 19.30
C GLY A 4 -3.18 -37.49 19.59
N ILE A 5 -2.21 -37.25 20.49
CA ILE A 5 -1.72 -35.91 20.80
C ILE A 5 -0.87 -35.38 19.64
N THR A 6 0.04 -36.22 19.11
CA THR A 6 0.86 -35.87 17.95
C THR A 6 0.02 -35.55 16.72
N MET A 7 -1.04 -36.32 16.44
CA MET A 7 -1.95 -36.07 15.31
C MET A 7 -2.72 -34.75 15.45
N LYS A 8 -3.22 -34.45 16.66
CA LYS A 8 -3.93 -33.17 16.94
C LYS A 8 -2.99 -31.97 16.80
N LEU A 9 -1.74 -32.10 17.25
CA LEU A 9 -0.74 -31.05 17.11
C LEU A 9 -0.42 -30.79 15.64
N LEU A 10 -0.26 -31.86 14.84
CA LEU A 10 0.01 -31.74 13.41
C LEU A 10 -1.14 -31.04 12.67
N LEU A 11 -2.39 -31.45 12.93
CA LEU A 11 -3.57 -30.80 12.38
C LEU A 11 -3.68 -29.32 12.77
N GLY A 12 -3.36 -28.99 14.03
CA GLY A 12 -3.36 -27.62 14.52
C GLY A 12 -2.31 -26.75 13.81
N ILE A 13 -1.10 -27.26 13.62
CA ILE A 13 -0.02 -26.55 12.91
C ILE A 13 -0.39 -26.37 11.43
N SER A 14 -0.93 -27.41 10.77
CA SER A 14 -1.38 -27.32 9.38
C SER A 14 -2.51 -26.30 9.21
N ALA A 15 -3.49 -26.27 10.11
CA ALA A 15 -4.57 -25.28 10.09
C ALA A 15 -4.03 -23.84 10.29
N LEU A 16 -3.09 -23.64 11.22
CA LEU A 16 -2.47 -22.35 11.45
C LEU A 16 -1.64 -21.89 10.23
N ALA A 17 -0.87 -22.78 9.62
CA ALA A 17 -0.11 -22.49 8.40
C ALA A 17 -1.02 -22.15 7.20
N PHE A 18 -2.20 -22.77 7.12
CA PHE A 18 -3.21 -22.44 6.12
C PHE A 18 -3.82 -21.04 6.36
N LEU A 19 -4.15 -20.72 7.62
CA LEU A 19 -4.63 -19.39 8.01
C LEU A 19 -3.62 -18.28 7.73
N MET A 20 -2.32 -18.54 7.96
CA MET A 20 -1.25 -17.59 7.67
C MET A 20 -1.09 -17.30 6.17
N GLN A 21 -1.42 -18.25 5.28
CA GLN A 21 -1.41 -18.03 3.83
C GLN A 21 -2.59 -17.16 3.36
N ALA A 22 -3.67 -17.08 4.15
CA ALA A 22 -4.82 -16.23 3.85
C ALA A 22 -4.59 -14.75 4.26
N ALA A 23 -3.56 -14.46 5.06
CA ALA A 23 -3.27 -13.11 5.50
C ALA A 23 -2.58 -12.31 4.38
N THR A 24 -3.21 -11.23 3.93
CA THR A 24 -2.57 -10.24 3.05
C THR A 24 -1.71 -9.30 3.90
N PRO A 25 -0.44 -9.04 3.54
CA PRO A 25 0.39 -8.09 4.29
C PRO A 25 -0.11 -6.66 4.08
N LEU A 26 -0.13 -5.87 5.15
CA LEU A 26 -0.36 -4.43 5.07
C LEU A 26 0.88 -3.76 4.45
N LYS A 27 0.71 -3.09 3.30
CA LYS A 27 1.78 -2.42 2.56
C LYS A 27 1.80 -0.94 2.91
N ILE A 28 2.91 -0.49 3.49
CA ILE A 28 3.14 0.90 3.88
C ILE A 28 4.30 1.47 3.06
N CYS A 29 4.19 2.71 2.58
CA CYS A 29 5.32 3.42 1.99
C CYS A 29 5.50 4.83 2.54
N ALA A 30 6.74 5.32 2.43
CA ALA A 30 7.08 6.73 2.51
C ALA A 30 7.82 7.10 1.23
N PHE A 31 7.24 8.00 0.43
CA PHE A 31 7.77 8.40 -0.86
C PHE A 31 8.00 9.91 -0.87
N ASN A 32 9.26 10.31 -0.94
CA ASN A 32 9.61 11.70 -1.19
C ASN A 32 9.51 11.96 -2.70
N ILE A 33 8.52 12.76 -3.10
CA ILE A 33 8.32 13.17 -4.48
C ILE A 33 8.88 14.57 -4.61
N GLN A 34 10.07 14.68 -5.20
CA GLN A 34 10.82 15.93 -5.30
C GLN A 34 9.95 17.08 -5.83
N SER A 35 9.75 18.12 -5.02
CA SER A 35 8.88 19.26 -5.34
C SER A 35 7.51 18.84 -5.85
N PHE A 36 6.78 18.04 -5.06
CA PHE A 36 5.42 17.63 -5.36
C PHE A 36 4.46 18.82 -5.35
N GLY A 37 3.72 19.04 -6.43
CA GLY A 37 2.78 20.14 -6.61
C GLY A 37 2.29 20.19 -8.06
N ASP A 38 1.55 21.23 -8.43
CA ASP A 38 0.80 21.31 -9.70
C ASP A 38 1.69 21.14 -10.93
N SER A 39 2.89 21.74 -10.91
CA SER A 39 3.85 21.61 -12.01
C SER A 39 4.32 20.17 -12.22
N LYS A 40 4.34 19.33 -11.17
CA LYS A 40 4.68 17.91 -11.28
C LYS A 40 3.50 17.10 -11.77
N LEU A 41 2.29 17.37 -11.27
CA LEU A 41 1.07 16.63 -11.57
C LEU A 41 0.50 16.94 -12.96
N SER A 42 0.70 18.16 -13.47
CA SER A 42 0.31 18.56 -14.83
C SER A 42 1.04 17.79 -15.95
N ASN A 43 2.13 17.09 -15.63
CA ASN A 43 2.76 16.16 -16.57
C ASN A 43 2.10 14.78 -16.45
N GLU A 44 1.26 14.42 -17.43
CA GLU A 44 0.51 13.16 -17.45
C GLU A 44 1.39 11.91 -17.27
N GLY A 45 2.56 11.85 -17.92
CA GLY A 45 3.45 10.70 -17.77
C GLY A 45 3.99 10.55 -16.34
N ILE A 46 4.25 11.67 -15.66
CA ILE A 46 4.74 11.66 -14.28
C ILE A 46 3.59 11.36 -13.30
N SER A 47 2.42 11.97 -13.48
CA SER A 47 1.28 11.76 -12.61
C SER A 47 0.77 10.32 -12.68
N GLU A 48 0.74 9.71 -13.86
CA GLU A 48 0.43 8.28 -14.03
C GLU A 48 1.43 7.39 -13.26
N ILE A 49 2.72 7.71 -13.30
CA ILE A 49 3.74 6.96 -12.55
C ILE A 49 3.52 7.12 -11.04
N ILE A 50 3.25 8.33 -10.56
CA ILE A 50 2.97 8.59 -9.14
C ILE A 50 1.75 7.79 -8.68
N VAL A 51 0.63 7.86 -9.41
CA VAL A 51 -0.58 7.08 -9.11
C VAL A 51 -0.26 5.59 -9.07
N LYS A 52 0.40 5.07 -10.11
CA LYS A 52 0.77 3.65 -10.20
C LYS A 52 1.68 3.19 -9.05
N ILE A 53 2.57 4.05 -8.55
CA ILE A 53 3.39 3.75 -7.37
C ILE A 53 2.52 3.70 -6.12
N LEU A 54 1.69 4.73 -5.89
CA LEU A 54 0.89 4.87 -4.67
C LEU A 54 -0.22 3.83 -4.55
N SER A 55 -0.88 3.45 -5.66
CA SER A 55 -1.91 2.41 -5.69
C SER A 55 -1.43 1.01 -5.27
N ARG A 56 -0.12 0.81 -5.05
CA ARG A 56 0.44 -0.45 -4.56
C ARG A 56 0.39 -0.60 -3.04
N TYR A 57 0.10 0.48 -2.32
CA TYR A 57 0.21 0.57 -0.86
C TYR A 57 -1.14 0.87 -0.24
N ASP A 58 -1.39 0.28 0.93
CA ASP A 58 -2.59 0.55 1.72
C ASP A 58 -2.46 1.88 2.46
N ILE A 59 -1.24 2.24 2.86
CA ILE A 59 -0.91 3.52 3.51
C ILE A 59 0.33 4.10 2.84
N ALA A 60 0.25 5.36 2.41
CA ALA A 60 1.35 6.08 1.79
C ALA A 60 1.58 7.44 2.45
N LEU A 61 2.82 7.73 2.81
CA LEU A 61 3.27 9.06 3.20
C LEU A 61 3.96 9.73 2.01
N VAL A 62 3.39 10.82 1.51
CA VAL A 62 4.00 11.68 0.48
C VAL A 62 4.73 12.85 1.14
N GLN A 63 5.99 13.08 0.76
CA GLN A 63 6.83 14.15 1.29
C GLN A 63 7.22 15.14 0.18
N GLU A 64 7.77 16.29 0.59
CA GLU A 64 8.11 17.43 -0.30
C GLU A 64 6.90 18.03 -1.02
N VAL A 65 5.74 18.04 -0.36
CA VAL A 65 4.55 18.75 -0.82
C VAL A 65 4.83 20.26 -0.82
N ARG A 66 4.90 20.82 -2.02
CA ARG A 66 5.01 22.25 -2.36
C ARG A 66 3.72 22.68 -3.07
N ASP A 67 2.62 22.51 -2.37
CA ASP A 67 1.27 22.77 -2.85
C ASP A 67 0.53 23.51 -1.73
N ALA A 68 0.48 24.84 -1.83
CA ALA A 68 -0.02 25.70 -0.76
C ALA A 68 -1.55 25.76 -0.72
N ASP A 69 -2.21 25.55 -1.86
CA ASP A 69 -3.66 25.58 -1.99
C ASP A 69 -4.30 24.18 -2.02
N LEU A 70 -3.47 23.12 -1.94
CA LEU A 70 -3.88 21.71 -1.93
C LEU A 70 -4.52 21.25 -3.24
N SER A 71 -4.32 21.97 -4.33
CA SER A 71 -4.92 21.63 -5.63
C SER A 71 -4.29 20.36 -6.21
N ALA A 72 -2.95 20.23 -6.18
CA ALA A 72 -2.24 19.00 -6.54
C ALA A 72 -2.60 17.81 -5.64
N VAL A 73 -2.76 18.02 -4.33
CA VAL A 73 -3.19 16.95 -3.40
C VAL A 73 -4.60 16.47 -3.77
N SER A 74 -5.52 17.40 -4.01
CA SER A 74 -6.90 17.09 -4.41
C SER A 74 -6.94 16.32 -5.73
N GLU A 75 -6.20 16.79 -6.74
CA GLU A 75 -6.11 16.11 -8.04
C GLU A 75 -5.53 14.70 -7.91
N LEU A 76 -4.48 14.51 -7.12
CA LEU A 76 -3.91 13.19 -6.88
C LEU A 76 -4.92 12.24 -6.23
N LEU A 77 -5.68 12.72 -5.24
CA LEU A 77 -6.74 11.94 -4.59
C LEU A 77 -7.87 11.58 -5.56
N GLU A 78 -8.28 12.51 -6.42
CA GLU A 78 -9.26 12.22 -7.47
C GLU A 78 -8.77 11.15 -8.44
N ARG A 79 -7.50 11.18 -8.84
CA ARG A 79 -6.89 10.16 -9.71
C ARG A 79 -6.80 8.79 -9.01
N LEU A 80 -6.52 8.75 -7.71
CA LEU A 80 -6.43 7.52 -6.91
C LEU A 80 -7.79 6.89 -6.58
N ASN A 81 -8.85 7.69 -6.53
CA ASN A 81 -10.21 7.26 -6.19
C ASN A 81 -11.06 6.83 -7.40
N ARG A 82 -10.48 6.75 -8.60
CA ARG A 82 -11.11 6.16 -9.79
C ARG A 82 -10.89 4.66 -9.85
#